data_AF-A0A5E4P477-F1
#
_entry.id   AF-A0A5E4P477-F1
#
_cell.length_a   1.000
_cell.length_b   1.000
_cell.length_c   1.000
_cell.angle_alpha   90.00
_cell.angle_beta   90.00
_cell.angle_gamma   90.00
#
_symmetry.space_group_name_H-M   'P 1'
#
loop_
_entity.id
_entity.type
_entity.pdbx_description
1 polymer ?
#
loop_
_entity_poly.entity_id
_entity_poly.type
_entity_poly.pdbx_seq_one_letter_code
_entity_poly.pdbx_strand_id
1 'polypeptide(L)'
;MSPPALPDKGIEAMDKRLGGLMVRAQAGDKQSYAVLLRECESIIRSVARASGDDALCETVVELSLRTLHNARQAYDPRRSFVAWLTAITRHCA
;
A
#
# COMPACT_ATOMS: atom_id res chain seq x y z
N MET A 1 -6.76 -26.79 20.29
CA MET A 1 -5.85 -26.73 19.12
C MET A 1 -6.33 -25.60 18.24
N SER A 2 -5.66 -24.45 18.26
CA SER A 2 -5.93 -23.40 17.27
C SER A 2 -5.48 -23.90 15.88
N PRO A 3 -6.23 -23.62 14.81
CA PRO A 3 -5.81 -24.00 13.46
C PRO A 3 -4.49 -23.30 13.11
N PRO A 4 -3.62 -23.91 12.28
CA PRO A 4 -2.39 -23.26 11.85
C PRO A 4 -2.74 -21.99 11.06
N ALA A 5 -2.23 -20.83 11.50
CA ALA A 5 -2.24 -19.63 10.68
C ALA A 5 -1.53 -19.96 9.35
N LEU A 6 -2.27 -19.92 8.25
CA LEU A 6 -1.70 -20.00 6.90
C LEU A 6 -0.66 -18.86 6.74
N PRO A 7 0.44 -19.10 6.02
CA PRO A 7 1.74 -18.53 6.36
C PRO A 7 1.85 -17.03 6.03
N ASP A 8 2.39 -16.26 7.00
CA ASP A 8 2.86 -14.87 6.88
C ASP A 8 3.71 -14.59 5.63
N LYS A 9 4.27 -15.64 5.01
CA LYS A 9 5.07 -15.60 3.79
C LYS A 9 4.40 -14.90 2.61
N GLY A 10 3.07 -14.98 2.49
CA GLY A 10 2.34 -14.30 1.41
C GLY A 10 2.36 -12.77 1.56
N ILE A 11 2.17 -12.29 2.79
CA ILE A 11 2.23 -10.87 3.12
C ILE A 11 3.68 -10.37 3.00
N GLU A 12 4.65 -11.12 3.48
CA GLU A 12 6.07 -10.77 3.37
C GLU A 12 6.55 -10.68 1.92
N ALA A 13 6.15 -11.61 1.06
CA ALA A 13 6.48 -11.58 -0.36
C ALA A 13 5.83 -10.39 -1.10
N MET A 14 4.57 -10.08 -0.77
CA MET A 14 3.88 -8.90 -1.27
C MET A 14 4.62 -7.62 -0.83
N ASP A 15 4.95 -7.51 0.45
CA ASP A 15 5.63 -6.36 1.04
C ASP A 15 6.97 -6.08 0.35
N LYS A 16 7.80 -7.12 0.20
CA LYS A 16 9.09 -7.05 -0.53
C LYS A 16 8.89 -6.62 -1.98
N ARG A 17 7.90 -7.18 -2.68
CA ARG A 17 7.59 -6.83 -4.07
C ARG A 17 7.20 -5.36 -4.22
N LEU A 18 6.28 -4.87 -3.39
CA LEU A 18 5.80 -3.49 -3.46
C LEU A 18 6.90 -2.49 -3.05
N GLY A 19 7.68 -2.81 -2.01
CA GLY A 19 8.86 -2.03 -1.63
C GLY A 19 9.89 -1.93 -2.77
N GLY A 20 10.16 -3.04 -3.47
CA GLY A 20 11.05 -3.05 -4.63
C GLY A 20 10.53 -2.22 -5.81
N LEU A 21 9.23 -2.24 -6.08
CA LEU A 21 8.61 -1.37 -7.08
C LEU A 21 8.73 0.11 -6.69
N MET A 22 8.58 0.45 -5.40
CA MET A 22 8.76 1.82 -4.92
C MET A 22 10.21 2.29 -5.07
N VAL A 23 11.21 1.45 -4.77
CA VAL A 23 12.63 1.79 -4.99
C VAL A 23 12.91 2.10 -6.46
N ARG A 24 12.39 1.28 -7.38
CA ARG A 24 12.51 1.55 -8.83
C ARG A 24 11.80 2.85 -9.22
N ALA A 25 10.63 3.11 -8.65
CA ALA A 25 9.89 4.34 -8.88
C ALA A 25 10.64 5.59 -8.36
N GLN A 26 11.31 5.50 -7.20
CA GLN A 26 12.17 6.56 -6.68
C GLN A 26 13.31 6.88 -7.65
N ALA A 27 13.88 5.85 -8.29
CA ALA A 27 14.90 5.98 -9.34
C ALA A 27 14.36 6.46 -10.71
N GLY A 28 13.05 6.74 -10.81
CA GLY A 28 12.43 7.29 -12.03
C GLY A 28 11.78 6.27 -12.97
N ASP A 29 11.72 4.99 -12.60
CA ASP A 29 11.03 3.96 -13.39
C ASP A 29 9.50 4.17 -13.34
N LYS A 30 8.98 4.81 -14.39
CA LYS A 30 7.55 5.11 -14.55
C LYS A 30 6.68 3.85 -14.68
N GLN A 31 7.21 2.78 -15.27
CA GLN A 31 6.46 1.54 -15.44
C GLN A 31 6.26 0.84 -14.09
N SER A 32 7.34 0.75 -13.30
CA SER A 32 7.27 0.22 -11.93
C SER A 32 6.33 1.04 -11.06
N TYR A 33 6.34 2.36 -11.20
CA TYR A 33 5.42 3.23 -10.46
C TYR A 33 3.95 3.00 -10.86
N ALA A 34 3.65 2.84 -12.15
CA ALA A 34 2.30 2.55 -12.60
C ALA A 34 1.79 1.17 -12.11
N VAL A 35 2.66 0.16 -12.08
CA VAL A 35 2.33 -1.14 -11.49
C VAL A 35 2.06 -0.98 -10.00
N LEU A 36 2.91 -0.26 -9.28
CA LEU A 36 2.75 -0.02 -7.85
C LEU A 36 1.41 0.64 -7.52
N LEU A 37 1.02 1.70 -8.23
CA LEU A 37 -0.22 2.42 -7.96
C LEU A 37 -1.46 1.53 -8.10
N ARG A 38 -1.52 0.68 -9.13
CA ARG A 38 -2.66 -0.25 -9.33
C ARG A 38 -2.78 -1.27 -8.20
N GLU A 39 -1.65 -1.76 -7.70
CA GLU A 39 -1.62 -2.71 -6.58
C GLU A 39 -2.02 -2.03 -5.27
N CYS A 40 -1.50 -0.82 -5.03
CA CYS A 40 -1.88 0.00 -3.87
C CYS A 40 -3.37 0.29 -3.85
N GLU A 41 -3.99 0.62 -4.98
CA GLU A 41 -5.43 0.91 -5.05
C GLU A 41 -6.28 -0.24 -4.49
N SER A 42 -5.94 -1.48 -4.84
CA SER A 42 -6.66 -2.68 -4.37
C SER A 42 -6.52 -2.87 -2.86
N ILE A 43 -5.33 -2.60 -2.31
CA ILE A 43 -5.06 -2.68 -0.87
C ILE A 43 -5.81 -1.58 -0.12
N ILE A 44 -5.70 -0.33 -0.60
CA ILE A 44 -6.35 0.83 0.02
C ILE A 44 -7.87 0.63 0.05
N ARG A 45 -8.46 0.17 -1.04
CA ARG A 45 -9.90 -0.13 -1.14
C ARG A 45 -10.33 -1.19 -0.12
N SER A 46 -9.51 -2.21 0.09
CA SER A 46 -9.77 -3.26 1.09
C SER A 46 -9.74 -2.70 2.52
N VAL A 47 -8.77 -1.84 2.82
CA VAL A 47 -8.66 -1.17 4.13
C VAL A 47 -9.80 -0.18 4.35
N ALA A 48 -10.15 0.63 3.35
CA ALA A 48 -11.22 1.62 3.44
C ALA A 48 -12.59 0.97 3.70
N ARG A 49 -12.90 -0.13 3.00
CA ARG A 49 -14.13 -0.91 3.24
C ARG A 49 -14.18 -1.50 4.64
N ALA A 50 -13.04 -1.93 5.19
CA ALA A 50 -12.97 -2.44 6.55
C ALA A 50 -13.26 -1.36 7.62
N SER A 51 -13.15 -0.07 7.27
CA SER A 51 -13.52 1.05 8.15
C SER A 51 -15.03 1.29 8.26
N GLY A 52 -15.84 0.71 7.36
CA GLY A 52 -17.31 0.67 7.47
C GLY A 52 -18.08 1.79 6.78
N ASP A 53 -17.42 2.70 6.05
CA ASP A 53 -18.08 3.75 5.27
C ASP A 53 -17.78 3.59 3.76
N ASP A 54 -18.69 2.91 3.07
CA ASP A 54 -18.60 2.69 1.63
C ASP A 54 -18.69 4.00 0.82
N ALA A 55 -19.36 5.03 1.34
CA ALA A 55 -19.50 6.32 0.66
C ALA A 55 -18.19 7.09 0.60
N LEU A 56 -17.31 6.91 1.60
CA LEU A 56 -16.00 7.54 1.65
C LEU A 56 -14.91 6.73 0.93
N CYS A 57 -15.19 5.51 0.48
CA CYS A 57 -14.18 4.61 -0.09
C CYS A 57 -13.38 5.24 -1.23
N GLU A 58 -14.04 5.88 -2.21
CA GLU A 58 -13.34 6.52 -3.34
C GLU A 58 -12.50 7.72 -2.90
N THR A 59 -13.02 8.52 -1.95
CA THR A 59 -12.29 9.66 -1.39
C THR A 59 -11.02 9.20 -0.66
N VAL A 60 -11.12 8.14 0.16
CA VAL A 60 -9.98 7.56 0.87
C VAL A 60 -8.94 7.02 -0.11
N VAL A 61 -9.38 6.34 -1.18
CA VAL A 61 -8.49 5.84 -2.25
C VAL A 61 -7.71 6.99 -2.88
N GLU A 62 -8.40 8.04 -3.32
CA GLU A 62 -7.77 9.18 -3.98
C GLU A 62 -6.78 9.90 -3.05
N LEU A 63 -7.21 10.22 -1.82
CA LEU A 63 -6.37 10.91 -0.83
C LEU A 63 -5.15 10.07 -0.44
N SER A 64 -5.32 8.75 -0.30
CA SER A 64 -4.21 7.84 0.01
C SER A 64 -3.20 7.79 -1.12
N LEU A 65 -3.64 7.65 -2.38
CA LEU A 65 -2.74 7.60 -3.54
C LEU A 65 -2.00 8.94 -3.74
N ARG A 66 -2.67 10.07 -3.48
CA ARG A 66 -2.05 11.40 -3.52
C ARG A 66 -1.00 11.56 -2.42
N THR A 67 -1.32 11.15 -1.20
CA THR A 67 -0.40 11.18 -0.05
C THR A 67 0.81 10.27 -0.31
N LEU A 68 0.59 9.06 -0.81
CA LEU A 68 1.63 8.13 -1.23
C LEU A 68 2.53 8.75 -2.30
N HIS A 69 1.95 9.37 -3.33
CA HIS A 69 2.70 10.03 -4.40
C HIS A 69 3.63 11.12 -3.84
N ASN A 70 3.11 11.96 -2.96
CA ASN A 70 3.86 13.07 -2.36
C ASN A 70 5.00 12.55 -1.46
N ALA A 71 4.75 11.47 -0.72
CA ALA A 71 5.71 10.90 0.20
C ALA A 71 6.69 9.90 -0.46
N ARG A 72 6.52 9.55 -1.75
CA ARG A 72 7.27 8.47 -2.42
C ARG A 72 8.78 8.59 -2.30
N GLN A 73 9.33 9.81 -2.39
CA GLN A 73 10.78 10.05 -2.32
C GLN A 73 11.33 9.90 -0.91
N ALA A 74 10.48 9.97 0.12
CA ALA A 74 10.85 9.81 1.51
C ALA A 74 10.70 8.36 2.02
N TYR A 75 10.21 7.44 1.18
CA TYR A 75 10.09 6.03 1.56
C TYR A 75 11.47 5.41 1.84
N ASP A 76 11.62 4.80 3.02
CA ASP A 76 12.80 4.05 3.45
C ASP A 76 12.62 2.55 3.12
N PRO A 77 13.43 1.97 2.20
CA PRO A 77 13.31 0.57 1.79
C PRO A 77 13.57 -0.45 2.90
N ARG A 78 14.10 -0.02 4.05
CA ARG A 78 14.31 -0.88 5.24
C ARG A 78 13.04 -1.08 6.04
N ARG A 79 11.96 -0.33 5.74
CA ARG A 79 10.66 -0.43 6.40
C ARG A 79 9.66 -1.20 5.54
N SER A 80 8.65 -1.79 6.18
CA SER A 80 7.56 -2.46 5.47
C SER A 80 6.75 -1.47 4.64
N PHE A 81 6.57 -1.77 3.36
CA PHE A 81 5.77 -0.97 2.45
C PHE A 81 4.28 -1.05 2.78
N VAL A 82 3.77 -2.25 3.03
CA VAL A 82 2.35 -2.52 3.33
C VAL A 82 1.95 -1.86 4.65
N ALA A 83 2.81 -1.91 5.68
CA ALA A 83 2.55 -1.22 6.95
C ALA A 83 2.51 0.30 6.76
N TRP A 84 3.44 0.85 5.97
CA TRP A 84 3.47 2.27 5.65
C TRP A 84 2.25 2.72 4.84
N LEU A 85 1.85 1.96 3.81
CA LEU A 85 0.65 2.23 3.02
C LEU A 85 -0.62 2.17 3.89
N THR A 86 -0.72 1.16 4.76
CA THR A 86 -1.86 1.03 5.68
C THR A 86 -1.95 2.22 6.63
N ALA A 87 -0.81 2.72 7.13
CA ALA A 87 -0.77 3.91 7.96
C ALA A 87 -1.23 5.17 7.22
N ILE A 88 -0.82 5.34 5.95
CA ILE A 88 -1.33 6.41 5.07
C ILE A 88 -2.85 6.29 4.93
N THR A 89 -3.36 5.11 4.60
CA THR A 89 -4.80 4.90 4.38
C THR A 89 -5.63 5.20 5.62
N ARG A 90 -5.19 4.74 6.80
CA ARG A 90 -5.88 5.01 8.07
C ARG A 90 -5.85 6.48 8.47
N HIS A 91 -4.91 7.28 7.96
CA HIS A 91 -4.88 8.72 8.18
C HIS A 91 -5.82 9.47 7.23
N CYS A 92 -6.19 8.86 6.09
CA CYS A 92 -7.10 9.44 5.11
C CYS A 92 -8.56 9.03 5.30
N ALA A 93 -8.82 7.95 6.03
CA ALA A 93 -10.16 7.47 6.43
C ALA A 93 -10.63 8.18 7.69
#